data_AF-A0A7S4INN1-F1
#
_entry.id   AF-A0A7S4INN1-F1
#
_cell.length_a   1.000
_cell.length_b   1.000
_cell.length_c   1.000
_cell.angle_alpha   90.00
_cell.angle_beta   90.00
_cell.angle_gamma   90.00
#
_symmetry.space_group_name_H-M   'P 1'
#
loop_
_entity.id
_entity.type
_entity.pdbx_description
1 polymer ?
#
loop_
_entity_poly.entity_id
_entity_poly.type
_entity_poly.pdbx_seq_one_letter_code
_entity_poly.pdbx_strand_id
1 'polypeptide(L)'
;MSWKRRICSKSPYIIRVYQSAFCHANTTDLDVLEKKYNIDTAKDWQDILQNNNEALLTQYPGLISHLQATYPEYKWKFNDATPQDHQKPAEVCKQNKTFISMENQRVFFDQFSKKHNINNPTEWKRVTYKQVVEEGGACILKHYSSLYEALCTIYPEISWDVTSSRAQAPHKYWTSLQNQRNFLDKVKTKYNITKPSDWSAITYKMIESEGGKSLFRQYSSLYVALKTVYPEHNWNLITSKIKVHRSFWTHLENQREFFDSFAAIHGIEHPSDWSAVTKKLIEREGGRPILKQYPSLHSALLSVYPEHEEIFNDSKFRMPLLHWQDMKNQRQFFDNFAKKNGITHPSDWKHVTQKQVIQQGGSLILQQYPSLISALEAIYPEYEWNVTVSRARIPQKHWNDKENQRKFFDSFAANHNITVPSDWSHITYTQVINAGGRPILQRYDSLFSALKALYPEYDWDINTTRIQAPKNHWNDLENVKEFIKRFEETHSITHHEDWYRISIKQIERDGGGRLMKIYNSIYEILRAVYPDQKWDKKSFQSRSKRSAQRWMFLQVQ
;
A
#
# COMPACT_ATOMS: atom_id res chain seq x y z
N MET A 1 -32.03 -25.68 -2.93
CA MET A 1 -31.84 -26.52 -1.72
C MET A 1 -30.57 -26.18 -0.89
N SER A 2 -29.52 -25.56 -1.43
CA SER A 2 -28.28 -25.28 -0.65
C SER A 2 -28.37 -24.06 0.30
N TRP A 3 -29.26 -23.12 0.03
CA TRP A 3 -29.42 -21.88 0.81
C TRP A 3 -30.06 -22.13 2.20
N LYS A 4 -31.17 -22.88 2.26
CA LYS A 4 -31.86 -23.21 3.53
C LYS A 4 -30.96 -23.92 4.56
N ARG A 5 -30.07 -24.83 4.12
CA ARG A 5 -29.12 -25.53 5.02
C ARG A 5 -28.08 -24.60 5.66
N ARG A 6 -27.67 -23.52 4.99
CA ARG A 6 -26.67 -22.58 5.54
C ARG A 6 -27.25 -21.72 6.66
N ILE A 7 -28.51 -21.28 6.54
CA ILE A 7 -29.18 -20.44 7.54
C ILE A 7 -29.48 -21.25 8.81
N CYS A 8 -30.04 -22.46 8.68
CA CYS A 8 -30.33 -23.32 9.84
C CYS A 8 -29.11 -23.59 10.73
N SER A 9 -27.92 -23.77 10.13
CA SER A 9 -26.67 -24.03 10.89
C SER A 9 -26.12 -22.84 11.67
N LYS A 10 -26.51 -21.60 11.31
CA LYS A 10 -26.01 -20.34 11.91
C LYS A 10 -27.06 -19.61 12.75
N SER A 11 -28.26 -20.16 12.81
CA SER A 11 -29.46 -19.55 13.40
C SER A 11 -29.26 -19.01 14.83
N PRO A 12 -28.61 -19.74 15.78
CA PRO A 12 -28.39 -19.22 17.14
C PRO A 12 -27.40 -18.05 17.22
N TYR A 13 -26.43 -18.00 16.29
CA TYR A 13 -25.44 -16.93 16.23
C TYR A 13 -26.05 -15.66 15.65
N ILE A 14 -26.87 -15.79 14.62
CA ILE A 14 -27.59 -14.66 14.00
C ILE A 14 -28.46 -13.97 15.05
N ILE A 15 -29.26 -14.72 15.83
CA ILE A 15 -30.11 -14.17 16.90
C ILE A 15 -29.28 -13.38 17.94
N ARG A 16 -28.13 -13.91 18.38
CA ARG A 16 -27.27 -13.23 19.36
C ARG A 16 -26.67 -11.93 18.84
N VAL A 17 -26.21 -11.92 17.58
CA VAL A 17 -25.62 -10.74 16.96
C VAL A 17 -26.68 -9.65 16.76
N TYR A 18 -27.89 -10.03 16.36
CA TYR A 18 -29.02 -9.10 16.22
C TYR A 18 -29.43 -8.45 17.53
N GLN A 19 -29.55 -9.24 18.62
CA GLN A 19 -29.89 -8.67 19.91
C GLN A 19 -28.79 -7.74 20.42
N SER A 20 -27.51 -8.09 20.19
CA SER A 20 -26.41 -7.19 20.51
C SER A 20 -26.53 -5.87 19.75
N ALA A 21 -26.83 -5.89 18.46
CA ALA A 21 -27.04 -4.66 17.68
C ALA A 21 -28.27 -3.87 18.18
N PHE A 22 -29.36 -4.55 18.48
CA PHE A 22 -30.59 -3.95 19.00
C PHE A 22 -30.39 -3.29 20.37
N CYS A 23 -29.70 -3.94 21.31
CA CYS A 23 -29.41 -3.39 22.64
C CYS A 23 -28.50 -2.15 22.61
N HIS A 24 -27.72 -1.95 21.55
CA HIS A 24 -26.87 -0.76 21.38
C HIS A 24 -27.58 0.35 20.56
N ALA A 25 -28.90 0.23 20.34
CA ALA A 25 -29.80 1.25 19.80
C ALA A 25 -29.39 1.85 18.44
N ASN A 26 -28.76 1.06 17.56
CA ASN A 26 -28.32 1.54 16.26
C ASN A 26 -29.06 0.79 15.14
N THR A 27 -30.11 1.41 14.60
CA THR A 27 -30.94 0.83 13.52
C THR A 27 -30.12 0.53 12.26
N THR A 28 -29.06 1.30 12.01
CA THR A 28 -28.15 1.13 10.88
C THR A 28 -27.38 -0.19 10.92
N ASP A 29 -27.12 -0.73 12.12
CA ASP A 29 -26.41 -2.01 12.27
C ASP A 29 -27.32 -3.21 11.94
N LEU A 30 -28.65 -3.06 12.07
CA LEU A 30 -29.61 -4.11 11.76
C LEU A 30 -29.73 -4.31 10.24
N ASP A 31 -29.84 -3.24 9.46
CA ASP A 31 -29.88 -3.30 7.99
C ASP A 31 -28.61 -3.93 7.40
N VAL A 32 -27.44 -3.61 7.99
CA VAL A 32 -26.14 -4.19 7.59
C VAL A 32 -26.11 -5.69 7.89
N LEU A 33 -26.68 -6.12 9.00
CA LEU A 33 -26.78 -7.54 9.34
C LEU A 33 -27.79 -8.27 8.44
N GLU A 34 -28.92 -7.64 8.09
CA GLU A 34 -29.95 -8.24 7.22
C GLU A 34 -29.35 -8.51 5.86
N LYS A 35 -28.67 -7.51 5.29
CA LYS A 35 -27.94 -7.61 4.04
C LYS A 35 -26.77 -8.60 4.09
N LYS A 36 -26.07 -8.71 5.23
CA LYS A 36 -24.93 -9.64 5.40
C LYS A 36 -25.38 -11.10 5.44
N TYR A 37 -26.53 -11.38 6.02
CA TYR A 37 -27.08 -12.73 6.14
C TYR A 37 -28.15 -13.05 5.08
N ASN A 38 -28.44 -12.08 4.22
CA ASN A 38 -29.41 -12.18 3.13
C ASN A 38 -30.81 -12.53 3.67
N ILE A 39 -31.19 -11.86 4.75
CA ILE A 39 -32.48 -11.97 5.43
C ILE A 39 -33.30 -10.79 4.91
N ASP A 40 -34.07 -11.03 3.85
CA ASP A 40 -34.71 -9.95 3.09
C ASP A 40 -36.24 -9.94 3.29
N THR A 41 -36.79 -10.94 3.98
CA THR A 41 -38.24 -11.08 4.18
C THR A 41 -38.61 -11.51 5.60
N ALA A 42 -39.81 -11.13 6.05
CA ALA A 42 -40.40 -11.64 7.30
C ALA A 42 -40.48 -13.17 7.36
N LYS A 43 -40.54 -13.84 6.20
CA LYS A 43 -40.53 -15.31 6.10
C LYS A 43 -39.16 -15.90 6.47
N ASP A 44 -38.07 -15.23 6.14
CA ASP A 44 -36.72 -15.69 6.47
C ASP A 44 -36.50 -15.63 7.98
N TRP A 45 -37.01 -14.57 8.61
CA TRP A 45 -37.07 -14.45 10.06
C TRP A 45 -37.95 -15.54 10.70
N GLN A 46 -39.15 -15.81 10.16
CA GLN A 46 -40.02 -16.88 10.64
C GLN A 46 -39.33 -18.26 10.56
N ASP A 47 -38.63 -18.54 9.45
CA ASP A 47 -37.86 -19.77 9.26
C ASP A 47 -36.67 -19.85 10.26
N ILE A 48 -35.98 -18.73 10.52
CA ILE A 48 -34.91 -18.65 11.53
C ILE A 48 -35.47 -18.95 12.93
N LEU A 49 -36.60 -18.34 13.30
CA LEU A 49 -37.21 -18.50 14.62
C LEU A 49 -37.76 -19.92 14.81
N GLN A 50 -38.42 -20.51 13.82
CA GLN A 50 -38.93 -21.89 13.88
C GLN A 50 -37.83 -22.96 13.97
N ASN A 51 -36.65 -22.67 13.43
CA ASN A 51 -35.51 -23.60 13.48
C ASN A 51 -34.68 -23.50 14.77
N ASN A 52 -34.97 -22.54 15.66
CA ASN A 52 -34.31 -22.43 16.96
C ASN A 52 -35.24 -22.92 18.08
N ASN A 53 -34.66 -23.62 19.05
CA ASN A 53 -35.38 -24.16 20.21
C ASN A 53 -36.08 -23.02 20.98
N GLU A 54 -37.30 -23.25 21.47
CA GLU A 54 -38.19 -22.24 22.10
C GLU A 54 -37.53 -21.52 23.30
N ALA A 55 -36.54 -22.16 23.95
CA ALA A 55 -35.72 -21.58 25.01
C ALA A 55 -34.93 -20.32 24.58
N LEU A 56 -34.64 -20.15 23.29
CA LEU A 56 -34.02 -18.93 22.77
C LEU A 56 -35.05 -17.81 22.61
N LEU A 57 -36.29 -18.10 22.22
CA LEU A 57 -37.35 -17.09 22.05
C LEU A 57 -37.75 -16.45 23.38
N THR A 58 -37.79 -17.24 24.45
CA THR A 58 -38.03 -16.76 25.82
C THR A 58 -36.89 -15.90 26.36
N GLN A 59 -35.66 -16.04 25.83
CA GLN A 59 -34.52 -15.20 26.22
C GLN A 59 -34.51 -13.81 25.58
N TYR A 60 -35.25 -13.58 24.48
CA TYR A 60 -35.14 -12.34 23.68
C TYR A 60 -36.51 -11.73 23.29
N PRO A 61 -37.31 -11.25 24.26
CA PRO A 61 -38.62 -10.66 23.98
C PRO A 61 -38.55 -9.39 23.10
N GLY A 62 -37.46 -8.61 23.20
CA GLY A 62 -37.27 -7.39 22.41
C GLY A 62 -37.14 -7.63 20.90
N LEU A 63 -36.55 -8.76 20.48
CA LEU A 63 -36.45 -9.13 19.07
C LEU A 63 -37.83 -9.41 18.48
N ILE A 64 -38.71 -10.08 19.23
CA ILE A 64 -40.08 -10.39 18.78
C ILE A 64 -40.87 -9.10 18.57
N SER A 65 -40.82 -8.17 19.54
CA SER A 65 -41.50 -6.88 19.42
C SER A 65 -40.97 -6.04 18.25
N HIS A 66 -39.65 -6.07 18.01
CA HIS A 66 -39.05 -5.38 16.86
C HIS A 66 -39.49 -5.98 15.52
N LEU A 67 -39.52 -7.31 15.40
CA LEU A 67 -39.96 -7.98 14.17
C LEU A 67 -41.46 -7.77 13.89
N GLN A 68 -42.29 -7.75 14.93
CA GLN A 68 -43.71 -7.40 14.82
C GLN A 68 -43.92 -5.94 14.40
N ALA A 69 -43.08 -5.02 14.88
CA ALA A 69 -43.15 -3.61 14.49
C ALA A 69 -42.62 -3.36 13.07
N THR A 70 -41.59 -4.09 12.65
CA THR A 70 -40.93 -3.93 11.35
C THR A 70 -41.72 -4.58 10.22
N TYR A 71 -42.44 -5.67 10.51
CA TYR A 71 -43.28 -6.40 9.55
C TYR A 71 -44.71 -6.57 10.08
N PRO A 72 -45.48 -5.47 10.24
CA PRO A 72 -46.80 -5.49 10.87
C PRO A 72 -47.85 -6.27 10.07
N GLU A 73 -47.68 -6.37 8.76
CA GLU A 73 -48.55 -7.14 7.86
C GLU A 73 -48.32 -8.66 7.93
N TYR A 74 -47.21 -9.10 8.54
CA TYR A 74 -46.86 -10.52 8.59
C TYR A 74 -47.45 -11.22 9.83
N LYS A 75 -48.27 -12.25 9.60
CA LYS A 75 -48.83 -13.09 10.68
C LYS A 75 -47.79 -14.08 11.19
N TRP A 76 -47.06 -13.69 12.23
CA TRP A 76 -46.08 -14.54 12.91
C TRP A 76 -46.73 -15.76 13.55
N LYS A 77 -46.15 -16.94 13.32
CA LYS A 77 -46.59 -18.21 13.93
C LYS A 77 -45.60 -18.62 15.01
N PHE A 78 -45.89 -18.25 16.26
CA PHE A 78 -45.19 -18.81 17.41
C PHE A 78 -45.95 -20.06 17.83
N ASN A 79 -45.25 -21.19 18.03
CA ASN A 79 -45.90 -22.38 18.54
C ASN A 79 -46.29 -22.12 20.00
N ASP A 80 -47.58 -22.14 20.30
CA ASP A 80 -48.08 -22.20 21.68
C ASP A 80 -47.87 -23.63 22.21
N ALA A 81 -46.61 -24.03 22.40
CA ALA A 81 -46.31 -25.25 23.14
C ALA A 81 -46.49 -24.95 24.64
N THR A 82 -47.53 -25.51 25.22
CA THR A 82 -47.70 -25.56 26.66
C THR A 82 -46.52 -26.34 27.28
N PRO A 83 -45.83 -25.82 28.31
CA PRO A 83 -44.70 -26.52 28.91
C PRO A 83 -45.20 -27.76 29.66
N GLN A 84 -45.20 -28.92 29.02
CA GLN A 84 -45.27 -30.21 29.69
C GLN A 84 -43.90 -30.92 29.60
N ASP A 85 -43.47 -31.43 30.76
CA ASP A 85 -42.32 -32.32 31.00
C ASP A 85 -40.88 -31.77 31.08
N HIS A 86 -40.71 -30.60 31.70
CA HIS A 86 -39.45 -30.26 32.38
C HIS A 86 -39.68 -29.86 33.85
N GLN A 87 -40.29 -30.74 34.64
CA GLN A 87 -40.08 -30.71 36.10
C GLN A 87 -38.73 -31.34 36.45
N LYS A 88 -38.07 -30.76 37.47
CA LYS A 88 -36.81 -31.15 38.16
C LYS A 88 -35.53 -30.62 37.50
N PRO A 89 -34.95 -29.51 38.06
CA PRO A 89 -34.24 -29.59 39.35
C PRO A 89 -34.68 -28.57 40.42
N ALA A 90 -35.48 -27.56 40.08
CA ALA A 90 -35.78 -26.44 40.98
C ALA A 90 -36.76 -26.80 42.12
N GLU A 91 -37.68 -27.76 41.91
CA GLU A 91 -38.66 -28.18 42.93
C GLU A 91 -38.06 -29.06 44.04
N VAL A 92 -36.96 -29.79 43.76
CA VAL A 92 -36.25 -30.60 44.78
C VAL A 92 -35.65 -29.70 45.87
N CYS A 93 -35.28 -28.47 45.52
CA CYS A 93 -34.64 -27.55 46.47
C CYS A 93 -35.63 -26.90 47.45
N LYS A 94 -36.93 -26.85 47.13
CA LYS A 94 -37.95 -26.22 48.00
C LYS A 94 -38.39 -27.08 49.18
N GLN A 95 -38.15 -28.40 49.15
CA GLN A 95 -38.63 -29.33 50.18
C GLN A 95 -37.56 -29.80 51.18
N ASN A 96 -36.26 -29.55 50.94
CA ASN A 96 -35.19 -30.04 51.79
C ASN A 96 -34.51 -28.91 52.61
N LYS A 97 -35.16 -28.50 53.71
CA LYS A 97 -34.47 -27.76 54.81
C LYS A 97 -33.33 -28.56 55.46
N THR A 98 -33.19 -29.83 55.09
CA THR A 98 -32.19 -30.78 55.57
C THR A 98 -30.75 -30.38 55.23
N PHE A 99 -30.48 -29.67 54.13
CA PHE A 99 -29.08 -29.34 53.73
C PHE A 99 -28.47 -28.12 54.43
N ILE A 100 -29.14 -27.55 55.43
CA ILE A 100 -28.63 -26.39 56.18
C ILE A 100 -27.49 -26.80 57.12
N SER A 101 -27.52 -28.01 57.70
CA SER A 101 -26.46 -28.44 58.62
C SER A 101 -25.22 -28.90 57.87
N MET A 102 -24.04 -28.54 58.39
CA MET A 102 -22.74 -28.99 57.86
C MET A 102 -22.63 -30.52 57.77
N GLU A 103 -23.20 -31.23 58.75
CA GLU A 103 -23.22 -32.69 58.78
C GLU A 103 -23.95 -33.27 57.56
N ASN A 104 -25.11 -32.72 57.20
CA ASN A 104 -25.87 -33.19 56.04
C ASN A 104 -25.17 -32.86 54.72
N GLN A 105 -24.42 -31.76 54.66
CA GLN A 105 -23.59 -31.44 53.50
C GLN A 105 -22.42 -32.42 53.37
N ARG A 106 -21.81 -32.82 54.48
CA ARG A 106 -20.76 -33.85 54.53
C ARG A 106 -21.29 -35.21 54.09
N VAL A 107 -22.42 -35.64 54.64
CA VAL A 107 -23.09 -36.89 54.24
C VAL A 107 -23.37 -36.91 52.73
N PHE A 108 -23.82 -35.79 52.15
CA PHE A 108 -24.03 -35.68 50.71
C PHE A 108 -22.72 -35.90 49.93
N PHE A 109 -21.64 -35.17 50.27
CA PHE A 109 -20.38 -35.30 49.55
C PHE A 109 -19.69 -36.66 49.79
N ASP A 110 -19.91 -37.29 50.95
CA ASP A 110 -19.45 -38.66 51.22
C ASP A 110 -20.19 -39.67 50.33
N GLN A 111 -21.52 -39.54 50.19
CA GLN A 111 -22.30 -40.37 49.27
C GLN A 111 -21.91 -40.14 47.81
N PHE A 112 -21.72 -38.87 47.43
CA PHE A 112 -21.26 -38.49 46.10
C PHE A 112 -19.87 -39.08 45.81
N SER A 113 -18.93 -38.98 46.75
CA SER A 113 -17.57 -39.52 46.61
C SER A 113 -17.59 -41.04 46.43
N LYS A 114 -18.37 -41.77 47.23
CA LYS A 114 -18.56 -43.22 47.10
C LYS A 114 -19.14 -43.59 45.74
N LYS A 115 -20.19 -42.88 45.29
CA LYS A 115 -20.86 -43.15 44.01
C LYS A 115 -19.94 -42.93 42.81
N HIS A 116 -19.07 -41.92 42.86
CA HIS A 116 -18.12 -41.58 41.78
C HIS A 116 -16.74 -42.22 41.96
N ASN A 117 -16.58 -43.14 42.91
CA ASN A 117 -15.31 -43.81 43.25
C ASN A 117 -14.15 -42.82 43.50
N ILE A 118 -14.41 -41.76 44.26
CA ILE A 118 -13.44 -40.74 44.66
C ILE A 118 -12.86 -41.15 46.00
N ASN A 119 -11.69 -41.79 45.97
CA ASN A 119 -11.06 -42.37 47.16
C ASN A 119 -10.05 -41.43 47.82
N ASN A 120 -9.64 -40.37 47.13
CA ASN A 120 -8.69 -39.39 47.68
C ASN A 120 -9.05 -37.95 47.29
N PRO A 121 -8.61 -36.94 48.08
CA PRO A 121 -8.89 -35.53 47.82
C PRO A 121 -8.50 -35.07 46.41
N THR A 122 -7.43 -35.62 45.85
CA THR A 122 -6.95 -35.21 44.52
C THR A 122 -7.84 -35.69 43.37
N GLU A 123 -8.70 -36.69 43.58
CA GLU A 123 -9.62 -37.20 42.57
C GLU A 123 -10.85 -36.30 42.36
N TRP A 124 -11.18 -35.44 43.33
CA TRP A 124 -12.21 -34.42 43.17
C TRP A 124 -11.95 -33.48 42.00
N LYS A 125 -10.72 -33.42 41.48
CA LYS A 125 -10.39 -32.71 40.23
C LYS A 125 -11.15 -33.21 38.99
N ARG A 126 -11.68 -34.43 39.02
CA ARG A 126 -12.49 -34.99 37.92
C ARG A 126 -13.95 -34.56 38.01
N VAL A 127 -14.39 -34.10 39.18
CA VAL A 127 -15.77 -33.69 39.44
C VAL A 127 -16.00 -32.28 38.95
N THR A 128 -17.08 -32.11 38.21
CA THR A 128 -17.54 -30.80 37.73
C THR A 128 -18.67 -30.28 38.60
N TYR A 129 -18.79 -28.94 38.70
CA TYR A 129 -19.93 -28.29 39.35
C TYR A 129 -21.28 -28.81 38.83
N LYS A 130 -21.36 -29.07 37.52
CA LYS A 130 -22.57 -29.59 36.86
C LYS A 130 -22.94 -30.98 37.38
N GLN A 131 -21.99 -31.89 37.53
CA GLN A 131 -22.25 -33.22 38.08
C GLN A 131 -22.81 -33.14 39.51
N VAL A 132 -22.26 -32.26 40.35
CA VAL A 132 -22.76 -32.08 41.72
C VAL A 132 -24.19 -31.52 41.73
N VAL A 133 -24.50 -30.59 40.82
CA VAL A 133 -25.86 -30.05 40.65
C VAL A 133 -26.85 -31.10 40.16
N GLU A 134 -26.45 -31.92 39.19
CA GLU A 134 -27.27 -33.02 38.62
C GLU A 134 -27.61 -34.08 39.67
N GLU A 135 -26.79 -34.25 40.70
CA GLU A 135 -27.03 -35.18 41.81
C GLU A 135 -27.73 -34.55 43.01
N GLY A 136 -28.26 -33.33 42.88
CA GLY A 136 -29.04 -32.67 43.93
C GLY A 136 -28.22 -31.80 44.88
N GLY A 137 -26.91 -31.65 44.67
CA GLY A 137 -26.04 -30.75 45.44
C GLY A 137 -26.24 -29.26 45.12
N ALA A 138 -27.21 -28.93 44.26
CA ALA A 138 -27.48 -27.55 43.85
C ALA A 138 -27.77 -26.60 45.02
N CYS A 139 -28.49 -27.08 46.05
CA CYS A 139 -28.82 -26.27 47.22
C CYS A 139 -27.58 -26.01 48.09
N ILE A 140 -26.72 -27.01 48.26
CA ILE A 140 -25.45 -26.88 49.00
C ILE A 140 -24.57 -25.84 48.31
N LEU A 141 -24.39 -25.98 46.99
CA LEU A 141 -23.55 -25.08 46.20
C LEU A 141 -24.07 -23.65 46.13
N LYS A 142 -25.34 -23.36 46.45
CA LYS A 142 -25.83 -21.98 46.57
C LYS A 142 -25.25 -21.22 47.76
N HIS A 143 -24.80 -21.93 48.80
CA HIS A 143 -24.22 -21.34 50.00
C HIS A 143 -22.73 -21.03 49.86
N TYR A 144 -22.09 -21.47 48.77
CA TYR A 144 -20.66 -21.34 48.54
C TYR A 144 -20.41 -20.66 47.19
N SER A 145 -19.32 -19.91 47.06
CA SER A 145 -18.97 -19.28 45.78
C SER A 145 -18.42 -20.27 44.76
N SER A 146 -17.99 -21.46 45.20
CA SER A 146 -17.44 -22.51 44.35
C SER A 146 -17.54 -23.90 45.00
N LEU A 147 -17.44 -24.96 44.20
CA LEU A 147 -17.31 -26.33 44.70
C LEU A 147 -16.07 -26.50 45.60
N TYR A 148 -14.98 -25.81 45.28
CA TYR A 148 -13.76 -25.84 46.09
C TYR A 148 -14.00 -25.29 47.51
N GLU A 149 -14.68 -24.14 47.61
CA GLU A 149 -15.00 -23.52 48.90
C GLU A 149 -15.94 -24.40 49.74
N ALA A 150 -16.92 -25.04 49.10
CA ALA A 150 -17.78 -26.03 49.75
C ALA A 150 -16.93 -27.18 50.33
N LEU A 151 -16.04 -27.77 49.54
CA LEU A 151 -15.19 -28.88 49.98
C LEU A 151 -14.24 -28.46 51.11
N CYS A 152 -13.63 -27.27 51.06
CA CYS A 152 -12.77 -26.77 52.14
C CYS A 152 -13.54 -26.52 53.43
N THR A 153 -14.76 -25.99 53.33
CA THR A 153 -15.59 -25.69 54.50
C THR A 153 -16.09 -26.99 55.14
N ILE A 154 -16.44 -27.98 54.32
CA ILE A 154 -17.02 -29.26 54.76
C ILE A 154 -15.96 -30.24 55.24
N TYR A 155 -14.75 -30.17 54.68
CA TYR A 155 -13.60 -31.00 55.06
C TYR A 155 -12.38 -30.13 55.37
N PRO A 156 -12.42 -29.34 56.47
CA PRO A 156 -11.32 -28.46 56.84
C PRO A 156 -10.04 -29.22 57.26
N GLU A 157 -10.17 -30.48 57.66
CA GLU A 157 -9.03 -31.36 57.97
C GLU A 157 -8.25 -31.81 56.74
N ILE A 158 -8.82 -31.67 55.54
CA ILE A 158 -8.18 -32.04 54.29
C ILE A 158 -7.48 -30.82 53.70
N SER A 159 -6.18 -30.95 53.41
CA SER A 159 -5.45 -29.92 52.67
C SER A 159 -5.83 -29.98 51.19
N TRP A 160 -6.74 -29.09 50.79
CA TRP A 160 -7.16 -28.96 49.41
C TRP A 160 -6.18 -28.09 48.63
N ASP A 161 -5.68 -28.60 47.50
CA ASP A 161 -4.89 -27.81 46.57
C ASP A 161 -5.82 -27.18 45.52
N VAL A 162 -6.07 -25.87 45.69
CA VAL A 162 -6.90 -25.01 44.82
C VAL A 162 -6.58 -25.20 43.34
N THR A 163 -5.33 -25.49 43.04
CA THR A 163 -4.81 -25.51 41.67
C THR A 163 -4.87 -26.92 41.05
N SER A 164 -5.02 -27.95 41.87
CA SER A 164 -5.11 -29.35 41.39
C SER A 164 -6.49 -29.72 40.85
N SER A 165 -7.54 -29.01 41.27
CA SER A 165 -8.92 -29.31 40.91
C SER A 165 -9.34 -28.64 39.60
N ARG A 166 -10.07 -29.34 38.71
CA ARG A 166 -10.82 -28.67 37.63
C ARG A 166 -11.93 -27.75 38.17
N ALA A 167 -12.23 -27.82 39.46
CA ALA A 167 -13.08 -26.86 40.13
C ALA A 167 -12.49 -25.46 39.91
N GLN A 168 -13.34 -24.52 39.49
CA GLN A 168 -12.92 -23.13 39.38
C GLN A 168 -12.44 -22.68 40.76
N ALA A 169 -11.24 -22.11 40.82
CA ALA A 169 -10.74 -21.47 42.03
C ALA A 169 -11.82 -20.52 42.59
N PRO A 170 -11.94 -20.39 43.92
CA PRO A 170 -12.96 -19.55 44.56
C PRO A 170 -13.07 -18.16 43.93
N HIS A 171 -14.26 -17.58 44.03
CA HIS A 171 -14.46 -16.20 43.60
C HIS A 171 -13.45 -15.31 44.34
N LYS A 172 -12.72 -14.45 43.61
CA LYS A 172 -11.59 -13.63 44.12
C LYS A 172 -10.29 -14.38 44.51
N TYR A 173 -10.19 -15.70 44.34
CA TYR A 173 -8.92 -16.41 44.64
C TYR A 173 -7.72 -15.77 43.92
N TRP A 174 -7.89 -15.52 42.62
CA TRP A 174 -6.85 -14.93 41.79
C TRP A 174 -6.63 -13.45 42.04
N THR A 175 -7.49 -12.72 42.79
CA THR A 175 -7.22 -11.29 43.05
C THR A 175 -6.16 -11.09 44.13
N SER A 176 -5.84 -12.12 44.91
CA SER A 176 -4.73 -12.09 45.86
C SER A 176 -3.41 -12.34 45.15
N LEU A 177 -2.51 -11.35 45.18
CA LEU A 177 -1.16 -11.46 44.61
C LEU A 177 -0.38 -12.64 45.20
N GLN A 178 -0.57 -12.93 46.49
CA GLN A 178 0.07 -14.07 47.16
C GLN A 178 -0.40 -15.41 46.58
N ASN A 179 -1.70 -15.55 46.28
CA ASN A 179 -2.23 -16.77 45.68
C ASN A 179 -1.70 -16.98 44.25
N GLN A 180 -1.58 -15.89 43.49
CA GLN A 180 -0.97 -15.92 42.17
C GLN A 180 0.50 -16.34 42.24
N ARG A 181 1.27 -15.80 43.21
CA ARG A 181 2.67 -16.17 43.47
C ARG A 181 2.80 -17.64 43.85
N ASN A 182 2.03 -18.11 44.82
CA ASN A 182 2.04 -19.52 45.23
C ASN A 182 1.75 -20.46 44.05
N PHE A 183 0.81 -20.09 43.19
CA PHE A 183 0.52 -20.84 41.98
C PHE A 183 1.70 -20.87 41.00
N LEU A 184 2.29 -19.71 40.70
CA LEU A 184 3.43 -19.64 39.79
C LEU A 184 4.69 -20.31 40.37
N ASP A 185 4.89 -20.30 41.69
CA ASP A 185 5.96 -21.04 42.36
C ASP A 185 5.75 -22.56 42.29
N LYS A 186 4.49 -23.02 42.35
CA LYS A 186 4.15 -24.41 42.07
C LYS A 186 4.48 -24.79 40.63
N VAL A 187 4.12 -23.95 39.66
CA VAL A 187 4.50 -24.15 38.25
C VAL A 187 6.02 -24.17 38.09
N LYS A 188 6.72 -23.22 38.72
CA LYS A 188 8.18 -23.11 38.73
C LYS A 188 8.84 -24.40 39.21
N THR A 189 8.35 -24.94 40.32
CA THR A 189 8.84 -26.21 40.90
C THR A 189 8.52 -27.39 39.98
N LYS A 190 7.29 -27.48 39.46
CA LYS A 190 6.84 -28.61 38.63
C LYS A 190 7.62 -28.73 37.31
N TYR A 191 7.97 -27.60 36.70
CA TYR A 191 8.67 -27.56 35.42
C TYR A 191 10.17 -27.25 35.56
N ASN A 192 10.73 -27.35 36.78
CA ASN A 192 12.16 -27.14 37.07
C ASN A 192 12.70 -25.80 36.53
N ILE A 193 11.92 -24.73 36.67
CA ILE A 193 12.29 -23.39 36.21
C ILE A 193 13.25 -22.77 37.23
N THR A 194 14.51 -22.65 36.87
CA THR A 194 15.57 -22.14 37.77
C THR A 194 15.88 -20.68 37.54
N LYS A 195 15.75 -20.21 36.30
CA LYS A 195 16.08 -18.84 35.87
C LYS A 195 14.87 -18.17 35.20
N PRO A 196 14.76 -16.83 35.21
CA PRO A 196 13.68 -16.12 34.54
C PRO A 196 13.52 -16.47 33.05
N SER A 197 14.62 -16.76 32.35
CA SER A 197 14.61 -17.19 30.94
C SER A 197 13.90 -18.52 30.69
N ASP A 198 13.86 -19.41 31.69
CA ASP A 198 13.30 -20.77 31.55
C ASP A 198 11.76 -20.71 31.36
N TRP A 199 11.12 -19.61 31.78
CA TRP A 199 9.70 -19.36 31.55
C TRP A 199 9.32 -19.28 30.06
N SER A 200 10.27 -19.06 29.16
CA SER A 200 10.02 -19.10 27.70
C SER A 200 9.55 -20.46 27.20
N ALA A 201 9.91 -21.55 27.89
CA ALA A 201 9.47 -22.90 27.55
C ALA A 201 8.01 -23.16 27.97
N ILE A 202 7.47 -22.37 28.90
CA ILE A 202 6.13 -22.55 29.43
C ILE A 202 5.09 -22.00 28.47
N THR A 203 4.18 -22.88 28.06
CA THR A 203 3.08 -22.51 27.17
C THR A 203 1.80 -22.21 27.95
N TYR A 204 0.89 -21.44 27.34
CA TYR A 204 -0.44 -21.20 27.91
C TYR A 204 -1.16 -22.51 28.29
N LYS A 205 -1.06 -23.55 27.46
CA LYS A 205 -1.69 -24.85 27.72
C LYS A 205 -1.13 -25.55 28.96
N MET A 206 0.17 -25.38 29.24
CA MET A 206 0.78 -25.92 30.46
C MET A 206 0.25 -25.20 31.69
N ILE A 207 0.09 -23.87 31.65
CA ILE A 207 -0.52 -23.12 32.75
C ILE A 207 -2.00 -23.49 32.91
N GLU A 208 -2.74 -23.66 31.80
CA GLU A 208 -4.14 -24.09 31.82
C GLU A 208 -4.30 -25.50 32.41
N SER A 209 -3.39 -26.43 32.10
CA SER A 209 -3.41 -27.79 32.67
C SER A 209 -3.11 -27.82 34.16
N GLU A 210 -2.42 -26.80 34.69
CA GLU A 210 -2.25 -26.60 36.13
C GLU A 210 -3.39 -25.82 36.80
N GLY A 211 -4.50 -25.54 36.09
CA GLY A 211 -5.63 -24.79 36.66
C GLY A 211 -5.47 -23.26 36.63
N GLY A 212 -4.40 -22.75 36.01
CA GLY A 212 -4.12 -21.31 35.86
C GLY A 212 -4.96 -20.60 34.81
N LYS A 213 -6.02 -21.22 34.27
CA LYS A 213 -6.86 -20.60 33.22
C LYS A 213 -7.42 -19.24 33.65
N SER A 214 -7.88 -19.16 34.89
CA SER A 214 -8.48 -17.95 35.44
C SER A 214 -7.47 -16.85 35.75
N LEU A 215 -6.18 -17.18 35.93
CA LEU A 215 -5.11 -16.19 36.06
C LEU A 215 -5.06 -15.28 34.82
N PHE A 216 -5.20 -15.86 33.63
CA PHE A 216 -5.23 -15.12 32.36
C PHE A 216 -6.53 -14.33 32.10
N ARG A 217 -7.50 -14.38 33.01
CA ARG A 217 -8.61 -13.40 32.99
C ARG A 217 -8.18 -12.06 33.57
N GLN A 218 -7.17 -12.04 34.44
CA GLN A 218 -6.61 -10.83 35.03
C GLN A 218 -5.45 -10.27 34.22
N TYR A 219 -4.70 -11.15 33.56
CA TYR A 219 -3.51 -10.78 32.80
C TYR A 219 -3.67 -11.11 31.32
N SER A 220 -3.29 -10.16 30.46
CA SER A 220 -3.33 -10.33 29.00
C SER A 220 -2.30 -11.34 28.48
N SER A 221 -1.26 -11.65 29.26
CA SER A 221 -0.23 -12.64 28.92
C SER A 221 0.51 -13.17 30.15
N LEU A 222 1.27 -14.26 29.97
CA LEU A 222 2.10 -14.83 31.04
C LEU A 222 3.23 -13.87 31.43
N TYR A 223 3.77 -13.12 30.47
CA TYR A 223 4.76 -12.09 30.73
C TYR A 223 4.26 -11.04 31.73
N VAL A 224 3.06 -10.49 31.49
CA VAL A 224 2.45 -9.49 32.40
C VAL A 224 2.20 -10.11 33.78
N ALA A 225 1.68 -11.33 33.84
CA ALA A 225 1.48 -12.03 35.11
C ALA A 225 2.81 -12.19 35.87
N LEU A 226 3.88 -12.64 35.21
CA LEU A 226 5.20 -12.80 35.82
C LEU A 226 5.80 -11.47 36.29
N LYS A 227 5.68 -10.41 35.49
CA LYS A 227 6.13 -9.06 35.84
C LYS A 227 5.40 -8.51 37.05
N THR A 228 4.09 -8.72 37.14
CA THR A 228 3.28 -8.29 38.29
C THR A 228 3.55 -9.13 39.54
N VAL A 229 3.68 -10.45 39.38
CA VAL A 229 3.83 -11.37 40.51
C VAL A 229 5.24 -11.37 41.06
N TYR A 230 6.26 -11.23 40.21
CA TYR A 230 7.69 -11.22 40.56
C TYR A 230 8.36 -9.89 40.16
N PRO A 231 7.96 -8.75 40.77
CA PRO A 231 8.54 -7.44 40.44
C PRO A 231 10.03 -7.33 40.79
N GLU A 232 10.54 -8.21 41.66
CA GLU A 232 11.96 -8.29 42.00
C GLU A 232 12.85 -8.82 40.87
N HIS A 233 12.25 -9.40 39.82
CA HIS A 233 12.97 -9.88 38.66
C HIS A 233 12.89 -8.85 37.53
N ASN A 234 14.03 -8.57 36.90
CA ASN A 234 14.08 -7.73 35.70
C ASN A 234 13.58 -8.53 34.49
N TRP A 235 12.25 -8.53 34.31
CA TRP A 235 11.62 -9.10 33.13
C TRP A 235 11.82 -8.17 31.95
N ASN A 236 12.70 -8.57 31.03
CA ASN A 236 12.82 -7.92 29.73
C ASN A 236 12.23 -8.86 28.66
N LEU A 237 11.30 -8.32 27.87
CA LEU A 237 10.50 -9.10 26.92
C LEU A 237 11.36 -9.81 25.86
N ILE A 238 12.45 -9.18 25.42
CA ILE A 238 13.34 -9.70 24.38
C ILE A 238 14.26 -10.78 24.94
N THR A 239 14.91 -10.50 26.07
CA THR A 239 15.85 -11.46 26.70
C THR A 239 15.15 -12.68 27.28
N SER A 240 13.95 -12.50 27.85
CA SER A 240 13.17 -13.59 28.43
C SER A 240 12.59 -14.52 27.39
N LYS A 241 12.43 -14.09 26.12
CA LYS A 241 11.83 -14.85 25.00
C LYS A 241 10.46 -15.45 25.33
N ILE A 242 9.73 -14.88 26.29
CA ILE A 242 8.41 -15.37 26.70
C ILE A 242 7.41 -15.07 25.58
N LYS A 243 6.65 -16.10 25.15
CA LYS A 243 5.63 -15.94 24.13
C LYS A 243 4.46 -15.14 24.68
N VAL A 244 4.25 -13.94 24.14
CA VAL A 244 3.10 -13.10 24.45
C VAL A 244 1.92 -13.35 23.51
N HIS A 245 0.70 -13.18 24.03
CA HIS A 245 -0.52 -13.30 23.25
C HIS A 245 -0.66 -12.13 22.27
N ARG A 246 -1.46 -12.27 21.20
CA ARG A 246 -1.64 -11.20 20.20
C ARG A 246 -2.22 -9.91 20.78
N SER A 247 -3.10 -10.02 21.77
CA SER A 247 -3.69 -8.88 22.49
C SER A 247 -2.68 -8.14 23.38
N PHE A 248 -1.53 -8.72 23.69
CA PHE A 248 -0.47 -7.98 24.40
C PHE A 248 -0.04 -6.76 23.58
N TRP A 249 0.09 -6.95 22.26
CA TRP A 249 0.55 -5.94 21.34
C TRP A 249 -0.49 -4.89 20.97
N THR A 250 -1.74 -4.99 21.44
CA THR A 250 -2.76 -3.95 21.16
C THR A 250 -2.67 -2.77 22.11
N HIS A 251 -1.94 -2.91 23.22
CA HIS A 251 -1.74 -1.83 24.19
C HIS A 251 -0.44 -1.08 23.88
N LEU A 252 -0.53 0.25 23.76
CA LEU A 252 0.60 1.10 23.37
C LEU A 252 1.77 1.03 24.37
N GLU A 253 1.47 0.94 25.68
CA GLU A 253 2.46 0.81 26.75
C GLU A 253 3.36 -0.42 26.56
N ASN A 254 2.77 -1.56 26.17
CA ASN A 254 3.51 -2.79 25.92
C ASN A 254 4.38 -2.69 24.66
N GLN A 255 3.93 -1.95 23.65
CA GLN A 255 4.72 -1.68 22.45
C GLN A 255 5.91 -0.77 22.77
N ARG A 256 5.69 0.28 23.58
CA ARG A 256 6.75 1.16 24.08
C ARG A 256 7.79 0.39 24.87
N GLU A 257 7.36 -0.43 25.83
CA GLU A 257 8.26 -1.27 26.62
C GLU A 257 9.13 -2.19 25.74
N PHE A 258 8.56 -2.74 24.67
CA PHE A 258 9.32 -3.52 23.70
C PHE A 258 10.37 -2.68 22.96
N PHE A 259 10.00 -1.52 22.44
CA PHE A 259 10.95 -0.67 21.71
C PHE A 259 12.03 -0.07 22.64
N ASP A 260 11.70 0.28 23.89
CA ASP A 260 12.67 0.71 24.89
C ASP A 260 13.66 -0.41 25.23
N SER A 261 13.15 -1.63 25.43
CA SER A 261 13.98 -2.82 25.63
C SER A 261 14.87 -3.11 24.41
N PHE A 262 14.33 -2.94 23.21
CA PHE A 262 15.06 -3.12 21.96
C PHE A 262 16.17 -2.08 21.82
N ALA A 263 15.87 -0.82 22.13
CA ALA A 263 16.83 0.27 22.10
C ALA A 263 17.99 0.03 23.07
N ALA A 264 17.69 -0.37 24.30
CA ALA A 264 18.71 -0.69 25.31
C ALA A 264 19.63 -1.85 24.87
N ILE A 265 19.08 -2.90 24.25
CA ILE A 265 19.86 -4.06 23.79
C ILE A 265 20.74 -3.73 22.58
N HIS A 266 20.27 -2.84 21.70
CA HIS A 266 20.95 -2.50 20.46
C HIS A 266 21.77 -1.19 20.54
N GLY A 267 21.87 -0.58 21.71
CA GLY A 267 22.65 0.66 21.91
C GLY A 267 22.07 1.85 21.13
N ILE A 268 20.74 1.94 21.04
CA ILE A 268 20.04 3.06 20.41
C ILE A 268 19.82 4.10 21.50
N GLU A 269 20.70 5.10 21.56
CA GLU A 269 20.66 6.15 22.58
C GLU A 269 19.84 7.35 22.10
N HIS A 270 19.83 7.63 20.79
CA HIS A 270 19.13 8.76 20.21
C HIS A 270 18.02 8.32 19.23
N PRO A 271 16.90 9.06 19.14
CA PRO A 271 15.83 8.74 18.19
C PRO A 271 16.29 8.65 16.73
N SER A 272 17.36 9.34 16.36
CA SER A 272 17.98 9.26 15.02
C SER A 272 18.60 7.90 14.70
N ASP A 273 19.03 7.14 15.72
CA ASP A 273 19.78 5.89 15.54
C ASP A 273 18.87 4.75 15.03
N TRP A 274 17.56 4.88 15.28
CA TRP A 274 16.52 4.02 14.71
C TRP A 274 16.54 3.98 13.18
N SER A 275 17.13 4.97 12.50
CA SER A 275 17.31 4.96 11.04
C SER A 275 18.20 3.82 10.55
N ALA A 276 19.11 3.31 11.39
CA ALA A 276 19.94 2.15 11.09
C ALA A 276 19.22 0.81 11.33
N VAL A 277 18.09 0.82 12.04
CA VAL A 277 17.37 -0.39 12.42
C VAL A 277 16.54 -0.92 11.25
N THR A 278 16.76 -2.18 10.90
CA THR A 278 16.00 -2.84 9.85
C THR A 278 14.77 -3.55 10.40
N LYS A 279 13.70 -3.64 9.59
CA LYS A 279 12.49 -4.41 9.92
C LYS A 279 12.81 -5.86 10.32
N LYS A 280 13.75 -6.50 9.61
CA LYS A 280 14.17 -7.89 9.89
C LYS A 280 14.81 -8.05 11.27
N LEU A 281 15.57 -7.04 11.72
CA LEU A 281 16.17 -7.06 13.05
C LEU A 281 15.09 -7.08 14.13
N ILE A 282 14.08 -6.22 14.03
CA ILE A 282 12.95 -6.19 14.96
C ILE A 282 12.13 -7.47 14.92
N GLU A 283 11.91 -8.05 13.74
CA GLU A 283 11.21 -9.34 13.61
C GLU A 283 11.96 -10.49 14.31
N ARG A 284 13.30 -10.48 14.25
CA ARG A 284 14.16 -11.47 14.91
C ARG A 284 14.05 -11.40 16.44
N GLU A 285 13.92 -10.20 16.98
CA GLU A 285 13.74 -9.96 18.42
C GLU A 285 12.27 -10.11 18.87
N GLY A 286 11.38 -10.61 18.01
CA GLY A 286 9.99 -10.91 18.38
C GLY A 286 8.98 -9.80 18.12
N GLY A 287 9.39 -8.66 17.56
CA GLY A 287 8.53 -7.51 17.25
C GLY A 287 7.63 -7.69 16.02
N ARG A 288 7.64 -8.87 15.38
CA ARG A 288 6.81 -9.16 14.20
C ARG A 288 5.31 -8.86 14.40
N PRO A 289 4.68 -9.18 15.55
CA PRO A 289 3.27 -8.85 15.76
C PRO A 289 2.98 -7.34 15.79
N ILE A 290 3.87 -6.51 16.34
CA ILE A 290 3.75 -5.05 16.31
C ILE A 290 3.80 -4.58 14.86
N LEU A 291 4.82 -5.02 14.11
CA LEU A 291 5.02 -4.64 12.71
C LEU A 291 3.90 -5.08 11.75
N LYS A 292 2.97 -5.93 12.19
CA LYS A 292 1.75 -6.27 11.43
C LYS A 292 0.60 -5.28 11.65
N GLN A 293 0.60 -4.56 12.77
CA GLN A 293 -0.43 -3.57 13.09
C GLN A 293 -0.17 -2.23 12.39
N TYR A 294 1.08 -1.96 12.06
CA TYR A 294 1.50 -0.71 11.43
C TYR A 294 1.92 -0.92 9.98
N PRO A 295 1.66 0.04 9.08
CA PRO A 295 2.14 -0.01 7.70
C PRO A 295 3.67 -0.06 7.57
N SER A 296 4.41 0.44 8.56
CA SER A 296 5.87 0.43 8.61
C SER A 296 6.41 0.52 10.02
N LEU A 297 7.73 0.31 10.15
CA LEU A 297 8.47 0.61 11.37
C LEU A 297 8.34 2.08 11.76
N HIS A 298 8.46 3.00 10.80
CA HIS A 298 8.31 4.44 11.03
C HIS A 298 6.97 4.77 11.69
N SER A 299 5.87 4.23 11.14
CA SER A 299 4.52 4.43 11.71
C SER A 299 4.38 3.82 13.10
N ALA A 300 5.02 2.69 13.37
CA ALA A 300 5.04 2.10 14.72
C ALA A 300 5.81 3.00 15.71
N LEU A 301 6.98 3.51 15.31
CA LEU A 301 7.80 4.40 16.14
C LEU A 301 7.08 5.73 16.41
N LEU A 302 6.47 6.36 15.41
CA LEU A 302 5.65 7.57 15.60
C LEU A 302 4.46 7.33 16.54
N SER A 303 3.80 6.19 16.42
CA SER A 303 2.70 5.84 17.32
C SER A 303 3.17 5.68 18.76
N VAL A 304 4.35 5.11 18.95
CA VAL A 304 4.91 4.79 20.27
C VAL A 304 5.58 6.00 20.90
N TYR A 305 6.28 6.82 20.12
CA TYR A 305 7.10 7.98 20.51
C TYR A 305 6.63 9.27 19.79
N PRO A 306 5.40 9.73 20.01
CA PRO A 306 4.89 10.94 19.35
C PRO A 306 5.71 12.19 19.69
N GLU A 307 6.37 12.23 20.85
CA GLU A 307 7.25 13.31 21.29
C GLU A 307 8.50 13.50 20.43
N HIS A 308 8.83 12.53 19.58
CA HIS A 308 10.01 12.54 18.70
C HIS A 308 9.63 12.63 17.21
N GLU A 309 8.42 13.11 16.90
CA GLU A 309 7.89 13.21 15.53
C GLU A 309 8.84 13.96 14.59
N GLU A 310 9.39 15.10 15.03
CA GLU A 310 10.30 15.90 14.22
C GLU A 310 11.58 15.14 13.81
N ILE A 311 12.06 14.25 14.68
CA ILE A 311 13.29 13.48 14.45
C ILE A 311 12.99 12.32 13.50
N PHE A 312 11.88 11.62 13.69
CA PHE A 312 11.50 10.51 12.82
C PHE A 312 11.12 10.99 11.42
N ASN A 313 10.61 12.21 11.28
CA ASN A 313 10.31 12.82 9.99
C ASN A 313 11.56 13.36 9.27
N ASP A 314 12.77 13.18 9.81
CA ASP A 314 14.01 13.46 9.08
C ASP A 314 14.16 12.51 7.88
N SER A 315 14.52 13.09 6.74
CA SER A 315 14.89 12.49 5.45
C SER A 315 15.74 11.21 5.49
N LYS A 316 16.43 10.92 6.60
CA LYS A 316 17.22 9.70 6.79
C LYS A 316 16.36 8.45 7.05
N PHE A 317 15.11 8.61 7.49
CA PHE A 317 14.21 7.48 7.70
C PHE A 317 13.61 6.97 6.39
N ARG A 318 13.63 5.64 6.21
CA ARG A 318 12.95 4.99 5.09
C ARG A 318 11.45 5.02 5.34
N MET A 319 10.78 6.02 4.80
CA MET A 319 9.32 6.15 4.89
C MET A 319 8.61 4.98 4.18
N PRO A 320 7.45 4.50 4.70
CA PRO A 320 6.64 3.48 4.04
C PRO A 320 6.31 3.81 2.59
N LEU A 321 6.14 2.77 1.75
CA LEU A 321 5.64 2.92 0.39
C LEU A 321 4.32 3.71 0.31
N LEU A 322 3.39 3.45 1.25
CA LEU A 322 2.09 4.12 1.29
C LEU A 322 2.19 5.60 1.70
N HIS A 323 3.20 6.01 2.45
CA HIS A 323 3.36 7.41 2.86
C HIS A 323 3.58 8.31 1.64
N TRP A 324 4.32 7.82 0.65
CA TRP A 324 4.53 8.52 -0.60
C TRP A 324 3.36 8.43 -1.58
N GLN A 325 2.26 7.75 -1.27
CA GLN A 325 1.05 7.81 -2.11
C GLN A 325 0.24 9.08 -1.84
N ASP A 326 0.41 9.69 -0.68
CA ASP A 326 -0.23 10.96 -0.33
C ASP A 326 0.57 12.12 -0.92
N MET A 327 -0.05 12.86 -1.84
CA MET A 327 0.53 14.05 -2.48
C MET A 327 1.00 15.11 -1.49
N LYS A 328 0.35 15.24 -0.32
CA LYS A 328 0.74 16.21 0.72
C LYS A 328 2.12 15.88 1.29
N ASN A 329 2.39 14.59 1.51
CA ASN A 329 3.67 14.11 2.02
C ASN A 329 4.78 14.29 0.98
N GLN A 330 4.47 14.02 -0.30
CA GLN A 330 5.42 14.27 -1.38
C GLN A 330 5.79 15.75 -1.49
N ARG A 331 4.78 16.65 -1.40
CA ARG A 331 4.99 18.10 -1.37
C ARG A 331 5.86 18.51 -0.19
N GLN A 332 5.54 18.07 1.02
CA GLN A 332 6.31 18.38 2.22
C GLN A 332 7.78 17.93 2.09
N PHE A 333 8.02 16.76 1.49
CA PHE A 333 9.36 16.30 1.19
C PHE A 333 10.11 17.27 0.26
N PHE A 334 9.50 17.67 -0.86
CA PHE A 334 10.16 18.59 -1.80
C PHE A 334 10.29 20.01 -1.26
N ASP A 335 9.38 20.47 -0.41
CA ASP A 335 9.48 21.76 0.29
C ASP A 335 10.68 21.76 1.25
N ASN A 336 10.82 20.69 2.04
CA ASN A 336 11.97 20.51 2.92
C ASN A 336 13.28 20.38 2.14
N PHE A 337 13.25 19.65 1.02
CA PHE A 337 14.38 19.53 0.11
C PHE A 337 14.77 20.91 -0.47
N ALA A 338 13.79 21.69 -0.90
CA ALA A 338 14.00 23.02 -1.46
C ALA A 338 14.64 23.97 -0.44
N LYS A 339 14.06 24.03 0.76
CA LYS A 339 14.58 24.83 1.88
C LYS A 339 16.02 24.47 2.23
N LYS A 340 16.34 23.16 2.28
CA LYS A 340 17.67 22.66 2.64
C LYS A 340 18.73 22.93 1.56
N ASN A 341 18.34 22.97 0.29
CA ASN A 341 19.26 23.20 -0.83
C ASN A 341 19.24 24.67 -1.32
N GLY A 342 18.54 25.57 -0.63
CA GLY A 342 18.46 26.98 -1.01
C GLY A 342 17.72 27.22 -2.34
N ILE A 343 16.75 26.36 -2.67
CA ILE A 343 15.94 26.49 -3.88
C ILE A 343 14.76 27.41 -3.56
N THR A 344 14.76 28.60 -4.13
CA THR A 344 13.73 29.62 -3.90
C THR A 344 12.79 29.80 -5.07
N HIS A 345 13.23 29.45 -6.28
CA HIS A 345 12.47 29.64 -7.51
C HIS A 345 12.39 28.35 -8.34
N PRO A 346 11.32 28.14 -9.13
CA PRO A 346 11.16 26.96 -10.00
C PRO A 346 12.37 26.73 -10.94
N SER A 347 13.03 27.81 -11.38
CA SER A 347 14.21 27.76 -12.23
C SER A 347 15.47 27.19 -11.54
N ASP A 348 15.56 27.24 -10.21
CA ASP A 348 16.72 26.72 -9.46
C ASP A 348 16.78 25.19 -9.50
N TRP A 349 15.63 24.53 -9.71
CA TRP A 349 15.54 23.07 -9.86
C TRP A 349 16.34 22.51 -11.05
N LYS A 350 16.76 23.36 -11.99
CA LYS A 350 17.60 22.96 -13.14
C LYS A 350 18.94 22.34 -12.74
N HIS A 351 19.44 22.68 -11.54
CA HIS A 351 20.68 22.15 -11.00
C HIS A 351 20.48 20.88 -10.15
N VAL A 352 19.23 20.50 -9.86
CA VAL A 352 18.90 19.34 -9.03
C VAL A 352 18.90 18.07 -9.87
N THR A 353 19.71 17.11 -9.44
CA THR A 353 19.80 15.77 -10.03
C THR A 353 18.90 14.77 -9.30
N GLN A 354 18.42 13.75 -10.01
CA GLN A 354 17.70 12.63 -9.36
C GLN A 354 18.55 11.95 -8.27
N LYS A 355 19.88 11.92 -8.46
CA LYS A 355 20.80 11.35 -7.47
C LYS A 355 20.74 12.10 -6.13
N GLN A 356 20.70 13.43 -6.14
CA GLN A 356 20.56 14.23 -4.92
C GLN A 356 19.24 13.95 -4.22
N VAL A 357 18.14 13.85 -4.97
CA VAL A 357 16.81 13.52 -4.42
C VAL A 357 16.79 12.11 -3.82
N ILE A 358 17.38 11.12 -4.50
CA ILE A 358 17.52 9.74 -3.99
C ILE A 358 18.36 9.69 -2.71
N GLN A 359 19.48 10.43 -2.66
CA GLN A 359 20.36 10.49 -1.49
C GLN A 359 19.66 11.08 -0.26
N GLN A 360 18.60 11.86 -0.45
CA GLN A 360 17.79 12.42 0.63
C GLN A 360 16.49 11.62 0.88
N GLY A 361 16.35 10.40 0.35
CA GLY A 361 15.21 9.54 0.64
C GLY A 361 14.03 9.64 -0.32
N GLY A 362 14.11 10.49 -1.35
CA GLY A 362 13.06 10.67 -2.36
C GLY A 362 13.00 9.56 -3.43
N SER A 363 13.68 8.44 -3.23
CA SER A 363 13.76 7.36 -4.23
C SER A 363 12.40 6.76 -4.56
N LEU A 364 11.54 6.60 -3.55
CA LEU A 364 10.21 6.02 -3.71
C LEU A 364 9.25 6.98 -4.41
N ILE A 365 9.37 8.29 -4.16
CA ILE A 365 8.61 9.30 -4.91
C ILE A 365 8.99 9.22 -6.38
N LEU A 366 10.29 9.21 -6.69
CA LEU A 366 10.78 9.15 -8.07
C LEU A 366 10.45 7.85 -8.81
N GLN A 367 10.06 6.78 -8.13
CA GLN A 367 9.55 5.56 -8.79
C GLN A 367 8.12 5.71 -9.29
N GLN A 368 7.33 6.63 -8.71
CA GLN A 368 5.93 6.85 -9.12
C GLN A 368 5.82 7.73 -10.37
N TYR A 369 6.86 8.50 -10.67
CA TYR A 369 6.87 9.43 -11.80
C TYR A 369 7.88 9.02 -12.87
N PRO A 370 7.58 9.23 -14.16
CA PRO A 370 8.52 8.95 -15.24
C PRO A 370 9.83 9.75 -15.14
N SER A 371 9.82 10.90 -14.46
CA SER A 371 10.99 11.76 -14.29
C SER A 371 10.82 12.72 -13.10
N LEU A 372 11.92 13.36 -12.68
CA LEU A 372 11.88 14.40 -11.62
C LEU A 372 10.98 15.57 -12.00
N ILE A 373 10.99 16.03 -13.26
CA ILE A 373 10.15 17.16 -13.67
C ILE A 373 8.66 16.79 -13.62
N SER A 374 8.31 15.56 -14.03
CA SER A 374 6.93 15.06 -13.92
C SER A 374 6.47 14.95 -12.47
N ALA A 375 7.37 14.60 -11.55
CA ALA A 375 7.07 14.66 -10.11
C ALA A 375 6.81 16.10 -9.66
N LEU A 376 7.66 17.05 -10.05
CA LEU A 376 7.51 18.46 -9.68
C LEU A 376 6.25 19.11 -10.30
N GLU A 377 5.91 18.78 -11.54
CA GLU A 377 4.67 19.20 -12.22
C GLU A 377 3.43 18.70 -11.48
N ALA A 378 3.42 17.43 -11.08
CA ALA A 378 2.30 16.86 -10.33
C ALA A 378 2.19 17.46 -8.92
N ILE A 379 3.33 17.70 -8.26
CA ILE A 379 3.41 18.15 -6.87
C ILE A 379 3.15 19.64 -6.74
N TYR A 380 3.62 20.43 -7.70
CA TYR A 380 3.48 21.88 -7.78
C TYR A 380 2.77 22.31 -9.06
N PRO A 381 1.48 21.99 -9.22
CA PRO A 381 0.71 22.38 -10.41
C PRO A 381 0.52 23.90 -10.54
N GLU A 382 0.75 24.66 -9.48
CA GLU A 382 0.69 26.13 -9.46
C GLU A 382 1.87 26.81 -10.16
N TYR A 383 2.96 26.09 -10.44
CA TYR A 383 4.10 26.62 -11.17
C TYR A 383 4.08 26.18 -12.63
N GLU A 384 4.41 27.11 -13.53
CA GLU A 384 4.56 26.82 -14.95
C GLU A 384 5.94 26.19 -15.20
N TRP A 385 5.98 24.85 -15.20
CA TRP A 385 7.22 24.10 -15.40
C TRP A 385 7.60 24.06 -16.88
N ASN A 386 8.45 25.00 -17.33
CA ASN A 386 9.03 24.89 -18.68
C ASN A 386 10.18 23.88 -18.70
N VAL A 387 9.93 22.71 -19.27
CA VAL A 387 10.89 21.58 -19.36
C VAL A 387 12.25 21.98 -19.94
N THR A 388 12.29 22.99 -20.83
CA THR A 388 13.53 23.47 -21.48
C THR A 388 14.37 24.38 -20.60
N VAL A 389 13.74 25.14 -19.71
CA VAL A 389 14.42 26.05 -18.76
C VAL A 389 14.75 25.35 -17.45
N SER A 390 13.90 24.41 -17.04
CA SER A 390 13.93 23.76 -15.73
C SER A 390 14.84 22.54 -15.64
N ARG A 391 15.50 22.08 -16.72
CA ARG A 391 16.50 21.00 -16.67
C ARG A 391 17.65 21.18 -17.64
N ALA A 392 18.86 20.88 -17.19
CA ALA A 392 20.04 20.76 -18.05
C ALA A 392 20.01 19.52 -18.98
N ARG A 393 19.25 18.47 -18.65
CA ARG A 393 19.10 17.25 -19.48
C ARG A 393 17.67 16.72 -19.42
N ILE A 394 17.00 16.74 -20.57
CA ILE A 394 15.63 16.24 -20.73
C ILE A 394 15.67 14.74 -21.06
N PRO A 395 14.88 13.87 -20.39
CA PRO A 395 14.87 12.43 -20.65
C PRO A 395 14.56 12.11 -22.11
N GLN A 396 15.26 11.14 -22.72
CA GLN A 396 15.04 10.79 -24.14
C GLN A 396 13.60 10.41 -24.48
N LYS A 397 12.87 9.80 -23.53
CA LYS A 397 11.45 9.41 -23.71
C LYS A 397 10.50 10.60 -23.84
N HIS A 398 10.83 11.75 -23.24
CA HIS A 398 10.01 12.97 -23.35
C HIS A 398 9.87 13.40 -24.82
N TRP A 399 10.96 13.28 -25.57
CA TRP A 399 11.02 13.56 -26.99
C TRP A 399 10.42 12.47 -27.88
N ASN A 400 9.83 11.40 -27.34
CA ASN A 400 9.02 10.48 -28.16
C ASN A 400 7.69 11.12 -28.58
N ASP A 401 7.17 12.03 -27.76
CA ASP A 401 5.90 12.69 -28.00
C ASP A 401 6.08 13.87 -28.97
N LYS A 402 5.31 13.86 -30.06
CA LYS A 402 5.34 14.92 -31.08
C LYS A 402 4.86 16.26 -30.53
N GLU A 403 3.94 16.26 -29.55
CA GLU A 403 3.44 17.49 -28.94
C GLU A 403 4.55 18.21 -28.17
N ASN A 404 5.37 17.46 -27.42
CA ASN A 404 6.52 18.01 -26.70
C ASN A 404 7.59 18.54 -27.67
N GLN A 405 7.80 17.86 -28.79
CA GLN A 405 8.71 18.33 -29.83
C GLN A 405 8.20 19.64 -30.46
N ARG A 406 6.89 19.75 -30.71
CA ARG A 406 6.26 20.97 -31.24
C ARG A 406 6.39 22.12 -30.24
N LYS A 407 6.05 21.92 -28.96
CA LYS A 407 6.22 22.93 -27.90
C LYS A 407 7.65 23.46 -27.81
N PHE A 408 8.65 22.58 -27.97
CA PHE A 408 10.04 23.01 -28.06
C PHE A 408 10.27 23.97 -29.24
N PHE A 409 9.85 23.61 -30.45
CA PHE A 409 10.04 24.46 -31.62
C PHE A 409 9.21 25.75 -31.56
N ASP A 410 8.01 25.73 -30.94
CA ASP A 410 7.21 26.93 -30.70
C ASP A 410 7.94 27.90 -29.77
N SER A 411 8.48 27.40 -28.65
CA SER A 411 9.27 28.21 -27.72
C SER A 411 10.57 28.72 -28.35
N PHE A 412 11.21 27.90 -29.19
CA PHE A 412 12.40 28.27 -29.94
C PHE A 412 12.08 29.38 -30.96
N ALA A 413 10.96 29.24 -31.68
CA ALA A 413 10.48 30.22 -32.63
C ALA A 413 10.19 31.57 -31.96
N ALA A 414 9.50 31.56 -30.82
CA ALA A 414 9.25 32.76 -30.01
C ALA A 414 10.55 33.44 -29.57
N ASN A 415 11.53 32.67 -29.09
CA ASN A 415 12.82 33.20 -28.63
C ASN A 415 13.71 33.75 -29.76
N HIS A 416 13.52 33.27 -30.99
CA HIS A 416 14.29 33.68 -32.17
C HIS A 416 13.51 34.60 -33.13
N ASN A 417 12.34 35.11 -32.71
CA ASN A 417 11.45 35.97 -33.50
C ASN A 417 11.08 35.37 -34.86
N ILE A 418 10.88 34.05 -34.92
CA ILE A 418 10.44 33.35 -36.13
C ILE A 418 8.92 33.42 -36.17
N THR A 419 8.38 34.14 -37.16
CA THR A 419 6.93 34.37 -37.30
C THR A 419 6.36 33.70 -38.52
N VAL A 420 7.17 33.50 -39.57
CA VAL A 420 6.78 32.85 -40.81
C VAL A 420 7.70 31.68 -41.17
N PRO A 421 7.23 30.66 -41.92
CA PRO A 421 8.05 29.50 -42.31
C PRO A 421 9.39 29.85 -42.99
N SER A 422 9.47 30.96 -43.72
CA SER A 422 10.70 31.42 -44.38
C SER A 422 11.79 31.88 -43.40
N ASP A 423 11.44 32.31 -42.19
CA ASP A 423 12.41 32.79 -41.18
C ASP A 423 13.32 31.65 -40.69
N TRP A 424 12.85 30.40 -40.78
CA TRP A 424 13.64 29.21 -40.46
C TRP A 424 14.87 29.05 -41.37
N SER A 425 14.92 29.73 -42.52
CA SER A 425 16.08 29.76 -43.41
C SER A 425 17.36 30.29 -42.77
N HIS A 426 17.21 31.17 -41.77
CA HIS A 426 18.33 31.78 -41.06
C HIS A 426 18.79 30.97 -39.84
N ILE A 427 18.06 29.90 -39.49
CA ILE A 427 18.36 29.07 -38.34
C ILE A 427 19.32 27.93 -38.73
N THR A 428 20.45 27.90 -38.04
CA THR A 428 21.46 26.86 -38.19
C THR A 428 21.14 25.64 -37.33
N TYR A 429 21.55 24.47 -37.81
CA TYR A 429 21.47 23.22 -37.05
C TYR A 429 22.15 23.33 -35.66
N THR A 430 23.23 24.11 -35.58
CA THR A 430 23.96 24.39 -34.33
C THR A 430 23.17 25.21 -33.32
N GLN A 431 22.37 26.20 -33.77
CA GLN A 431 21.52 26.99 -32.86
C GLN A 431 20.46 26.11 -32.19
N VAL A 432 19.83 25.21 -32.94
CA VAL A 432 18.83 24.26 -32.41
C VAL A 432 19.47 23.27 -31.43
N ILE A 433 20.69 22.79 -31.71
CA ILE A 433 21.44 21.94 -30.76
C ILE A 433 21.75 22.67 -29.46
N ASN A 434 22.23 23.91 -29.55
CA ASN A 434 22.61 24.71 -28.38
C ASN A 434 21.40 25.04 -27.50
N ALA A 435 20.21 25.16 -28.09
CA ALA A 435 18.94 25.28 -27.36
C ALA A 435 18.43 23.96 -26.76
N GLY A 436 19.14 22.84 -26.93
CA GLY A 436 18.76 21.54 -26.36
C GLY A 436 17.96 20.64 -27.30
N GLY A 437 17.76 21.03 -28.56
CA GLY A 437 16.99 20.27 -29.57
C GLY A 437 17.72 19.07 -30.15
N ARG A 438 18.96 18.78 -29.71
CA ARG A 438 19.76 17.65 -30.22
C ARG A 438 19.02 16.30 -30.20
N PRO A 439 18.30 15.90 -29.13
CA PRO A 439 17.59 14.62 -29.11
C PRO A 439 16.40 14.56 -30.08
N ILE A 440 15.80 15.71 -30.40
CA ILE A 440 14.73 15.81 -31.41
C ILE A 440 15.35 15.60 -32.79
N LEU A 441 16.43 16.33 -33.09
CA LEU A 441 17.12 16.26 -34.38
C LEU A 441 17.72 14.89 -34.68
N GLN A 442 18.06 14.09 -33.67
CA GLN A 442 18.51 12.69 -33.89
C GLN A 442 17.43 11.76 -34.42
N ARG A 443 16.14 12.16 -34.33
CA ARG A 443 15.00 11.35 -34.78
C ARG A 443 14.57 11.64 -36.21
N TYR A 444 15.06 12.74 -36.77
CA TYR A 444 14.72 13.20 -38.09
C TYR A 444 16.00 13.29 -38.93
N ASP A 445 15.89 13.06 -40.23
CA ASP A 445 17.08 13.10 -41.11
C ASP A 445 17.66 14.51 -41.28
N SER A 446 16.85 15.53 -40.98
CA SER A 446 17.18 16.95 -41.10
C SER A 446 16.25 17.84 -40.26
N LEU A 447 16.66 19.09 -40.05
CA LEU A 447 15.77 20.12 -39.46
C LEU A 447 14.52 20.30 -40.33
N PHE A 448 14.65 20.29 -41.65
CA PHE A 448 13.53 20.37 -42.58
C PHE A 448 12.51 19.25 -42.35
N SER A 449 12.97 18.00 -42.27
CA SER A 449 12.07 16.87 -42.01
C SER A 449 11.41 16.94 -40.63
N ALA A 450 12.10 17.48 -39.62
CA ALA A 450 11.51 17.69 -38.29
C ALA A 450 10.39 18.73 -38.36
N LEU A 451 10.63 19.88 -38.99
CA LEU A 451 9.64 20.94 -39.13
C LEU A 451 8.44 20.50 -39.98
N LYS A 452 8.67 19.83 -41.12
CA LYS A 452 7.59 19.28 -41.96
C LYS A 452 6.74 18.25 -41.24
N ALA A 453 7.36 17.40 -40.43
CA ALA A 453 6.62 16.39 -39.66
C ALA A 453 5.86 16.98 -38.46
N LEU A 454 6.37 18.06 -37.88
CA LEU A 454 5.78 18.69 -36.70
C LEU A 454 4.73 19.74 -37.05
N TYR A 455 4.88 20.44 -38.17
CA TYR A 455 3.97 21.50 -38.64
C TYR A 455 3.42 21.18 -40.05
N PRO A 456 2.64 20.10 -40.22
CA PRO A 456 2.07 19.75 -41.52
C PRO A 456 1.10 20.80 -42.10
N GLU A 457 0.66 21.75 -41.27
CA GLU A 457 -0.22 22.87 -41.67
C GLU A 457 0.46 23.94 -42.52
N TYR A 458 1.81 24.02 -42.51
CA TYR A 458 2.54 24.95 -43.35
C TYR A 458 3.03 24.25 -44.62
N ASP A 459 3.02 24.98 -45.73
CA ASP A 459 3.60 24.50 -46.98
C ASP A 459 5.14 24.62 -46.94
N TRP A 460 5.78 23.55 -46.47
CA TRP A 460 7.23 23.45 -46.39
C TRP A 460 7.82 23.10 -47.76
N ASP A 461 8.26 24.13 -48.49
CA ASP A 461 9.11 23.95 -49.66
C ASP A 461 10.60 24.11 -49.25
N ILE A 462 11.41 23.11 -49.62
CA ILE A 462 12.88 23.08 -49.40
C ILE A 462 13.52 24.36 -49.99
N ASN A 463 12.90 24.91 -51.02
CA ASN A 463 13.43 26.02 -51.76
C ASN A 463 13.04 27.40 -51.20
N THR A 464 11.82 27.55 -50.69
CA THR A 464 11.38 28.79 -50.02
C THR A 464 12.03 28.92 -48.65
N THR A 465 12.18 27.79 -47.95
CA THR A 465 12.75 27.76 -46.60
C THR A 465 14.28 27.74 -46.61
N ARG A 466 14.93 27.47 -47.75
CA ARG A 466 16.41 27.38 -47.90
C ARG A 466 17.11 26.51 -46.84
N ILE A 467 16.36 25.64 -46.17
CA ILE A 467 16.91 24.70 -45.19
C ILE A 467 17.65 23.63 -45.98
N GLN A 468 18.88 23.30 -45.59
CA GLN A 468 19.69 22.31 -46.29
C GLN A 468 18.90 21.03 -46.56
N ALA A 469 18.82 20.64 -47.83
CA ALA A 469 18.10 19.45 -48.25
C ALA A 469 18.58 18.19 -47.47
N PRO A 470 17.66 17.28 -47.11
CA PRO A 470 17.97 16.04 -46.39
C PRO A 470 19.11 15.24 -47.04
N LYS A 471 19.80 14.40 -46.25
CA LYS A 471 21.03 13.72 -46.69
C LYS A 471 20.89 12.90 -47.98
N ASN A 472 19.70 12.36 -48.23
CA ASN A 472 19.40 11.50 -49.38
C ASN A 472 18.39 12.13 -50.37
N HIS A 473 18.01 13.40 -50.18
CA HIS A 473 16.98 14.04 -51.02
C HIS A 473 17.33 13.97 -52.51
N TRP A 474 18.60 14.22 -52.83
CA TRP A 474 19.14 14.20 -54.19
C TRP A 474 19.47 12.80 -54.72
N ASN A 475 19.28 11.73 -53.94
CA ASN A 475 19.44 10.35 -54.43
C ASN A 475 18.17 9.85 -55.13
N ASP A 476 17.05 10.51 -54.90
CA ASP A 476 15.78 10.22 -55.55
C ASP A 476 15.69 11.03 -56.85
N LEU A 477 15.59 10.32 -57.98
CA LEU A 477 15.59 10.92 -59.31
C LEU A 477 14.40 11.86 -59.51
N GLU A 478 13.25 11.63 -58.87
CA GLU A 478 12.08 12.51 -59.01
C GLU A 478 12.32 13.88 -58.38
N ASN A 479 12.99 13.95 -57.23
CA ASN A 479 13.40 15.21 -56.61
C ASN A 479 14.41 15.96 -57.50
N VAL A 480 15.30 15.22 -58.19
CA VAL A 480 16.24 15.81 -59.15
C VAL A 480 15.50 16.37 -60.37
N LYS A 481 14.51 15.65 -60.90
CA LYS A 481 13.67 16.11 -62.02
C LYS A 481 12.88 17.36 -61.65
N GLU A 482 12.26 17.39 -60.47
CA GLU A 482 11.51 18.55 -59.98
C GLU A 482 12.41 19.78 -59.85
N PHE A 483 13.60 19.61 -59.27
CA PHE A 483 14.59 20.68 -59.20
C PHE A 483 14.98 21.19 -60.58
N ILE A 484 15.27 20.29 -61.52
CA ILE A 484 15.68 20.63 -62.89
C ILE A 484 14.57 21.37 -63.64
N LYS A 485 13.32 20.88 -63.60
CA LYS A 485 12.18 21.53 -64.24
C LYS A 485 11.98 22.96 -63.73
N ARG A 486 12.04 23.15 -62.41
CA ARG A 486 11.91 24.48 -61.81
C ARG A 486 13.11 25.38 -62.14
N PHE A 487 14.31 24.81 -62.21
CA PHE A 487 15.51 25.54 -62.63
C PHE A 487 15.36 26.02 -64.08
N GLU A 488 14.74 25.22 -64.95
CA GLU A 488 14.40 25.63 -66.32
C GLU A 488 13.42 26.79 -66.35
N GLU A 489 12.35 26.72 -65.55
CA GLU A 489 11.38 27.81 -65.40
C GLU A 489 12.05 29.09 -64.87
N THR A 490 12.90 28.98 -63.85
CA THR A 490 13.55 30.12 -63.18
C THR A 490 14.57 30.83 -64.08
N HIS A 491 15.35 30.06 -64.86
CA HIS A 491 16.38 30.61 -65.77
C HIS A 491 15.90 30.73 -67.22
N SER A 492 14.60 30.51 -67.47
CA SER A 492 13.99 30.58 -68.80
C SER A 492 14.72 29.71 -69.84
N ILE A 493 15.11 28.50 -69.43
CA ILE A 493 15.77 27.50 -70.29
C ILE A 493 14.68 26.88 -71.15
N THR A 494 14.62 27.28 -72.42
CA THR A 494 13.59 26.81 -73.35
C THR A 494 14.12 25.76 -74.32
N HIS A 495 15.43 25.80 -74.61
CA HIS A 495 16.09 24.87 -75.51
C HIS A 495 17.17 24.09 -74.77
N HIS A 496 17.40 22.84 -75.18
CA HIS A 496 18.39 21.98 -74.53
C HIS A 496 19.81 22.57 -74.61
N GLU A 497 20.11 23.43 -75.59
CA GLU A 497 21.42 24.08 -75.69
C GLU A 497 21.67 25.13 -74.59
N ASP A 498 20.62 25.68 -73.99
CA ASP A 498 20.73 26.69 -72.94
C ASP A 498 21.40 26.13 -71.68
N TRP A 499 21.28 24.82 -71.45
CA TRP A 499 21.98 24.12 -70.35
C TRP A 499 23.51 24.23 -70.42
N TYR A 500 24.09 24.35 -71.62
CA TYR A 500 25.54 24.53 -71.76
C TYR A 500 26.00 25.91 -71.26
N ARG A 501 25.09 26.89 -71.19
CA ARG A 501 25.35 28.27 -70.74
C ARG A 501 25.32 28.40 -69.21
N ILE A 502 24.69 27.45 -68.51
CA ILE A 502 24.53 27.49 -67.06
C ILE A 502 25.86 27.24 -66.34
N SER A 503 26.16 28.12 -65.39
CA SER A 503 27.31 28.00 -64.50
C SER A 503 26.99 27.14 -63.26
N ILE A 504 27.98 26.41 -62.76
CA ILE A 504 27.85 25.63 -61.52
C ILE A 504 27.44 26.54 -60.35
N LYS A 505 27.95 27.78 -60.32
CA LYS A 505 27.60 28.77 -59.30
C LYS A 505 26.12 29.18 -59.32
N GLN A 506 25.45 29.18 -60.49
CA GLN A 506 24.01 29.44 -60.55
C GLN A 506 23.23 28.28 -59.93
N ILE A 507 23.60 27.04 -60.25
CA ILE A 507 22.99 25.85 -59.63
C ILE A 507 23.22 25.82 -58.11
N GLU A 508 24.42 26.20 -57.65
CA GLU A 508 24.72 26.30 -56.21
C GLU A 508 23.88 27.36 -55.50
N ARG A 509 23.68 28.54 -56.13
CA ARG A 509 22.85 29.62 -55.56
C ARG A 509 21.38 29.22 -55.42
N ASP A 510 20.90 28.35 -56.29
CA ASP A 510 19.50 27.90 -56.30
C ASP A 510 19.28 26.65 -55.45
N GLY A 511 20.26 26.25 -54.63
CA GLY A 511 20.16 25.13 -53.69
C GLY A 511 20.67 23.79 -54.22
N GLY A 512 21.15 23.73 -55.46
CA GLY A 512 21.71 22.53 -56.10
C GLY A 512 23.16 22.21 -55.71
N GLY A 513 23.75 22.90 -54.73
CA GLY A 513 25.16 22.67 -54.37
C GLY A 513 25.47 21.27 -53.84
N ARG A 514 24.51 20.63 -53.16
CA ARG A 514 24.66 19.23 -52.72
C ARG A 514 24.39 18.24 -53.85
N LEU A 515 23.45 18.55 -54.74
CA LEU A 515 23.19 17.79 -55.96
C LEU A 515 24.47 17.68 -56.81
N MET A 516 25.19 18.80 -56.96
CA MET A 516 26.47 18.86 -57.68
C MET A 516 27.56 17.98 -57.06
N LYS A 517 27.57 17.79 -55.73
CA LYS A 517 28.53 16.89 -55.05
C LYS A 517 28.21 15.40 -55.26
N ILE A 518 26.96 15.05 -55.52
CA ILE A 518 26.52 13.65 -55.71
C ILE A 518 26.75 13.21 -57.15
N TYR A 519 26.33 14.03 -58.11
CA TYR A 519 26.42 13.71 -59.54
C TYR A 519 27.75 14.15 -60.17
N ASN A 520 28.61 14.85 -59.44
CA ASN A 520 29.94 15.35 -59.86
C ASN A 520 29.96 16.36 -61.02
N SER A 521 28.92 16.43 -61.86
CA SER A 521 28.82 17.39 -62.96
C SER A 521 27.38 17.61 -63.42
N ILE A 522 27.11 18.75 -64.05
CA ILE A 522 25.82 19.08 -64.69
C ILE A 522 25.48 18.03 -65.76
N TYR A 523 26.48 17.55 -66.49
CA TYR A 523 26.31 16.52 -67.52
C TYR A 523 25.66 15.25 -66.95
N GLU A 524 26.15 14.75 -65.81
CA GLU A 524 25.60 13.52 -65.22
C GLU A 524 24.19 13.74 -64.66
N ILE A 525 23.88 14.95 -64.15
CA ILE A 525 22.52 15.31 -63.70
C ILE A 525 21.55 15.29 -64.88
N LEU A 526 21.88 16.00 -65.97
CA LEU A 526 21.03 16.11 -67.15
C LEU A 526 20.89 14.79 -67.91
N ARG A 527 21.96 13.98 -67.93
CA ARG A 527 21.90 12.61 -68.48
C ARG A 527 20.96 11.71 -67.68
N ALA A 528 20.91 11.87 -66.36
CA ALA A 528 20.00 11.11 -65.52
C ALA A 528 18.54 11.56 -65.69
N VAL A 529 18.29 12.86 -65.83
CA VAL A 529 16.93 13.43 -65.96
C VAL A 529 16.38 13.27 -67.38
N TYR A 530 17.22 13.47 -68.40
CA TYR A 530 16.89 13.40 -69.82
C TYR A 530 17.74 12.33 -70.52
N PRO A 531 17.45 11.03 -70.32
CA PRO A 531 18.27 9.94 -70.84
C PRO A 531 18.24 9.82 -72.37
N ASP A 532 17.16 10.27 -73.02
CA ASP A 532 16.98 10.18 -74.48
C ASP A 532 17.71 11.30 -75.25
N GLN A 533 18.16 12.34 -74.55
CA GLN A 533 18.86 13.48 -75.11
C GLN A 533 20.37 13.22 -75.21
N LYS A 534 20.95 13.50 -76.39
CA LYS A 534 22.39 13.32 -76.63
C LYS A 534 23.18 14.53 -76.14
N TRP A 535 23.61 14.48 -74.89
CA TRP A 535 24.46 15.50 -74.27
C TRP A 535 25.93 15.36 -74.68
N ASP A 536 26.60 16.47 -75.07
CA ASP A 536 28.06 16.49 -75.30
C ASP A 536 28.83 16.84 -74.02
N LYS A 537 29.55 15.85 -73.47
CA LYS A 537 30.36 16.00 -72.26
C LYS A 537 31.45 17.07 -72.39
N LYS A 538 32.04 17.25 -73.59
CA LYS A 538 33.13 18.21 -73.80
C LYS A 538 32.65 19.65 -73.70
N SER A 539 31.43 19.92 -74.18
CA SER A 539 30.79 21.23 -74.11
C SER A 539 30.59 21.72 -72.67
N PHE A 540 30.33 20.82 -71.70
CA PHE A 540 30.21 21.18 -70.28
C PHE A 540 31.56 21.47 -69.58
N GLN A 541 32.68 20.98 -70.11
CA GLN A 541 34.02 21.11 -69.53
C GLN A 541 34.78 22.36 -70.00
N SER A 542 34.29 23.04 -71.05
CA SER A 542 34.96 24.22 -71.59
C SER A 542 35.02 25.34 -70.52
N ARG A 543 36.23 25.76 -70.14
CA ARG A 543 36.45 26.88 -69.19
C ARG A 543 35.95 28.22 -69.74
N SER A 544 35.76 28.32 -71.05
CA SER A 544 35.25 29.51 -71.73
C SER A 544 33.73 29.50 -71.84
N LYS A 545 33.02 29.25 -70.73
CA LYS A 545 31.58 29.55 -70.65
C LYS A 545 31.40 31.07 -70.72
N ARG A 546 31.45 31.60 -71.95
CA ARG A 546 31.37 33.02 -72.25
C ARG A 546 29.97 33.46 -71.84
N SER A 547 29.89 34.30 -70.81
CA SER A 547 28.66 34.91 -70.31
C SER A 547 27.86 35.56 -71.45
N ALA A 548 26.55 35.63 -71.29
CA ALA A 548 25.53 36.04 -72.27
C ALA A 548 25.83 37.30 -73.12
N GLN A 549 26.77 38.16 -72.70
CA GLN A 549 27.12 39.40 -73.40
C GLN A 549 27.65 39.21 -74.83
N ARG A 550 28.34 38.10 -75.15
CA ARG A 550 28.94 37.93 -76.49
C ARG A 550 27.98 37.32 -77.53
N TRP A 551 26.93 36.61 -77.10
CA TRP A 551 25.94 36.04 -78.01
C TRP A 551 24.88 37.09 -78.43
N MET A 552 24.50 38.00 -77.52
CA MET A 552 23.77 39.22 -77.92
C MET A 552 24.54 40.02 -78.95
N PHE A 553 25.87 40.09 -78.84
CA PHE A 553 26.73 40.77 -79.81
C PHE A 553 26.76 40.08 -81.20
N LEU A 554 26.43 38.78 -81.28
CA LEU A 554 26.41 38.01 -82.52
C LEU A 554 25.04 37.99 -83.22
N GLN A 555 23.97 38.43 -82.56
CA GLN A 555 22.63 38.57 -83.17
C GLN A 555 22.30 40.00 -83.65
N VAL A 556 23.18 40.97 -83.39
CA VAL A 556 23.04 42.37 -83.83
C VAL A 556 23.90 42.65 -85.09
N GLN A 557 24.57 41.64 -85.64
CA GLN A 557 25.17 41.65 -86.98
C GLN A 557 24.37 40.75 -87.90
#